data_AF-A0A010S8M8-F1
#
_entry.id   AF-A0A010S8M8-F1
#
_cell.length_a   1.000
_cell.length_b   1.000
_cell.length_c   1.000
_cell.angle_alpha   90.00
_cell.angle_beta   90.00
_cell.angle_gamma   90.00
#
_symmetry.space_group_name_H-M   'P 1'
#
loop_
_entity.id
_entity.type
_entity.pdbx_description
1 polymer ?
#
loop_
_entity_poly.entity_id
_entity_poly.type
_entity_poly.pdbx_seq_one_letter_code
_entity_poly.pdbx_strand_id
1 'polypeptide(L)'
;MPAKSKVSSKAKEAESKSTLASAVYFLVGSYSFSLWTLLVAHYLWFRAFFLLPHADLRSPDAGKQTPSSSSAAQAAAQEPPKTVNERSLHRFYQTNPHERKREEAGGLHSLTPAERQAWVNASLVRRVASKEICLNNKAEREFWKQVNRESPPIRRLDRQKTQADKGGAASAAAGVYDWGRDKNGRDVGEYPLEQFAARAAKQAQLTALDILHRRFLQRRELASAGVTDAATGKVEEISQEDIQEETQRRREMSAIRKELYGDKMGPYATDPEWDDVVPIPAEEPEGALATIAYPEDYAEGK
;
A
#
# COMPACT_ATOMS: atom_id res chain seq x y z
N MET A 1 30.02 66.22 -45.73
CA MET A 1 30.04 64.82 -45.28
C MET A 1 29.57 64.77 -43.82
N PRO A 2 28.57 63.94 -43.48
CA PRO A 2 27.69 64.19 -42.33
C PRO A 2 28.13 63.53 -41.02
N ALA A 3 27.54 64.06 -39.94
CA ALA A 3 27.83 63.84 -38.53
C ALA A 3 27.39 62.46 -37.99
N LYS A 4 28.12 61.98 -36.96
CA LYS A 4 27.82 60.77 -36.20
C LYS A 4 26.90 61.09 -35.02
N SER A 5 25.74 60.44 -34.94
CA SER A 5 24.85 60.44 -33.77
C SER A 5 25.13 59.22 -32.88
N LYS A 6 25.24 59.46 -31.57
CA LYS A 6 25.25 58.46 -30.49
C LYS A 6 23.80 58.26 -30.03
N VAL A 7 23.29 57.04 -30.07
CA VAL A 7 22.00 56.68 -29.46
C VAL A 7 22.21 55.80 -28.23
N SER A 8 21.54 56.24 -27.16
CA SER A 8 21.48 55.73 -25.79
C SER A 8 20.91 54.31 -25.70
N SER A 9 21.55 53.44 -24.91
CA SER A 9 21.16 52.05 -24.64
C SER A 9 20.36 51.85 -23.35
N LYS A 10 19.81 52.91 -22.75
CA LYS A 10 19.22 52.85 -21.39
C LYS A 10 17.73 52.54 -21.28
N ALA A 11 17.04 52.24 -22.39
CA ALA A 11 15.58 52.10 -22.39
C ALA A 11 15.02 50.66 -22.44
N LYS A 12 15.86 49.61 -22.52
CA LYS A 12 15.38 48.21 -22.66
C LYS A 12 15.31 47.40 -21.36
N GLU A 13 15.69 47.97 -20.21
CA GLU A 13 15.78 47.22 -18.95
C GLU A 13 14.54 47.35 -18.03
N ALA A 14 13.62 48.27 -18.34
CA ALA A 14 12.45 48.53 -17.50
C ALA A 14 11.24 47.64 -17.81
N GLU A 15 11.09 47.14 -19.05
CA GLU A 15 9.90 46.34 -19.44
C GLU A 15 10.04 44.84 -19.15
N SER A 16 11.26 44.33 -18.95
CA SER A 16 11.52 42.91 -18.63
C SER A 16 11.15 42.52 -17.19
N LYS A 17 11.21 43.47 -16.25
CA LYS A 17 10.94 43.20 -14.82
C LYS A 17 9.45 43.22 -14.47
N SER A 18 8.61 43.82 -15.33
CA SER A 18 7.16 43.94 -15.13
C SER A 18 6.40 42.67 -15.53
N THR A 19 6.83 41.98 -16.59
CA THR A 19 6.18 40.76 -17.09
C THR A 19 6.48 39.52 -16.26
N LEU A 20 7.65 39.44 -15.61
CA LEU A 20 7.98 38.34 -14.70
C LEU A 20 7.24 38.43 -13.35
N ALA A 21 6.98 39.64 -12.84
CA ALA A 21 6.24 39.81 -11.59
C ALA A 21 4.75 39.43 -11.71
N SER A 22 4.13 39.62 -12.87
CA SER A 22 2.75 39.18 -13.13
C SER A 22 2.62 37.66 -13.36
N ALA A 23 3.64 37.01 -13.93
CA ALA A 23 3.60 35.56 -14.16
C ALA A 23 3.69 34.73 -12.86
N VAL A 24 4.39 35.23 -11.84
CA VAL A 24 4.55 34.54 -10.54
C VAL A 24 3.27 34.62 -9.69
N TYR A 25 2.50 35.71 -9.77
CA TYR A 25 1.24 35.83 -9.04
C TYR A 25 0.12 34.90 -9.57
N PHE A 26 0.10 34.60 -10.86
CA PHE A 26 -0.87 33.65 -11.43
C PHE A 26 -0.56 32.18 -11.11
N LEU A 27 0.72 31.84 -10.88
CA LEU A 27 1.13 30.49 -10.52
C LEU A 27 0.88 30.17 -9.04
N VAL A 28 1.15 31.11 -8.12
CA VAL A 28 0.98 30.84 -6.68
C VAL A 28 -0.50 30.86 -6.24
N GLY A 29 -1.36 31.65 -6.89
CA GLY A 29 -2.80 31.66 -6.62
C GLY A 29 -3.55 30.39 -7.05
N SER A 30 -3.01 29.62 -8.00
CA SER A 30 -3.67 28.42 -8.55
C SER A 30 -3.40 27.14 -7.74
N TYR A 31 -2.34 27.08 -6.94
CA TYR A 31 -2.00 25.87 -6.17
C TYR A 31 -2.77 25.73 -4.85
N SER A 32 -3.14 26.83 -4.19
CA SER A 32 -3.89 26.77 -2.93
C SER A 32 -5.37 26.42 -3.11
N PHE A 33 -5.96 26.73 -4.26
CA PHE A 33 -7.33 26.30 -4.59
C PHE A 33 -7.39 24.81 -5.02
N SER A 34 -6.30 24.31 -5.61
CA SER A 34 -6.15 22.92 -6.07
C SER A 34 -6.05 21.92 -4.90
N LEU A 35 -5.29 22.24 -3.86
CA LEU A 35 -5.15 21.36 -2.69
C LEU A 35 -6.41 21.30 -1.82
N TRP A 36 -7.14 22.41 -1.67
CA TRP A 36 -8.40 22.42 -0.93
C TRP A 36 -9.53 21.70 -1.68
N THR A 37 -9.60 21.85 -3.00
CA THR A 37 -10.55 21.10 -3.83
C THR A 37 -10.23 19.61 -3.89
N LEU A 38 -8.94 19.22 -3.90
CA LEU A 38 -8.54 17.82 -3.79
C LEU A 38 -8.84 17.23 -2.40
N LEU A 39 -8.62 17.97 -1.32
CA LEU A 39 -8.99 17.53 0.03
C LEU A 39 -10.51 17.41 0.22
N VAL A 40 -11.29 18.36 -0.31
CA VAL A 40 -12.76 18.31 -0.28
C VAL A 40 -13.28 17.18 -1.18
N ALA A 41 -12.70 16.97 -2.36
CA ALA A 41 -13.05 15.85 -3.23
C ALA A 41 -12.69 14.50 -2.61
N HIS A 42 -11.53 14.40 -1.93
CA HIS A 42 -11.13 13.17 -1.25
C HIS A 42 -11.98 12.91 -0.02
N TYR A 43 -12.35 13.95 0.74
CA TYR A 43 -13.26 13.85 1.88
C TYR A 43 -14.69 13.47 1.44
N LEU A 44 -15.21 14.06 0.36
CA LEU A 44 -16.52 13.71 -0.20
C LEU A 44 -16.54 12.31 -0.82
N TRP A 45 -15.46 11.89 -1.48
CA TRP A 45 -15.30 10.53 -1.99
C TRP A 45 -15.22 9.51 -0.85
N PHE A 46 -14.43 9.78 0.19
CA PHE A 46 -14.33 8.93 1.37
C PHE A 46 -15.67 8.83 2.11
N ARG A 47 -16.41 9.93 2.23
CA ARG A 47 -17.71 9.96 2.91
C ARG A 47 -18.83 9.27 2.11
N ALA A 48 -18.81 9.37 0.78
CA ALA A 48 -19.76 8.67 -0.10
C ALA A 48 -19.51 7.15 -0.16
N PHE A 49 -18.26 6.71 0.01
CA PHE A 49 -17.90 5.29 -0.14
C PHE A 49 -17.80 4.52 1.17
N PHE A 50 -17.54 5.20 2.30
CA PHE A 50 -17.32 4.54 3.60
C PHE A 50 -18.35 4.87 4.70
N LEU A 51 -19.17 5.93 4.56
CA LEU A 51 -19.98 6.44 5.68
C LEU A 51 -21.46 6.70 5.39
N LEU A 52 -21.99 6.34 4.21
CA LEU A 52 -23.44 6.36 3.99
C LEU A 52 -24.06 4.98 4.27
N PRO A 53 -24.95 4.85 5.26
CA PRO A 53 -25.88 3.73 5.29
C PRO A 53 -26.83 3.87 4.09
N HIS A 54 -27.16 2.75 3.45
CA HIS A 54 -28.10 2.67 2.33
C HIS A 54 -29.41 3.39 2.68
N ALA A 55 -29.57 4.62 2.21
CA ALA A 55 -30.83 5.33 2.26
C ALA A 55 -31.73 4.81 1.13
N ASP A 56 -32.79 4.11 1.51
CA ASP A 56 -33.92 3.76 0.64
C ASP A 56 -34.56 5.04 0.09
N LEU A 57 -34.21 5.41 -1.14
CA LEU A 57 -34.95 6.37 -1.93
C LEU A 57 -36.03 5.62 -2.72
N ARG A 58 -37.17 5.43 -2.06
CA ARG A 58 -38.44 5.07 -2.70
C ARG A 58 -39.02 6.31 -3.37
N SER A 59 -39.14 6.31 -4.69
CA SER A 59 -40.02 7.22 -5.44
C SER A 59 -40.65 6.49 -6.62
N PRO A 60 -41.92 6.80 -7.00
CA PRO A 60 -42.79 5.89 -7.72
C PRO A 60 -42.76 6.07 -9.26
N ASP A 61 -43.10 4.96 -9.93
CA ASP A 61 -43.63 4.76 -11.28
C ASP A 61 -43.59 5.90 -12.32
N ALA A 62 -42.94 5.62 -13.46
CA ALA A 62 -43.56 5.75 -14.78
C ALA A 62 -42.73 5.00 -15.85
N GLY A 63 -43.38 4.10 -16.58
CA GLY A 63 -42.75 3.01 -17.30
C GLY A 63 -42.17 3.30 -18.69
N LYS A 64 -41.30 2.38 -19.12
CA LYS A 64 -41.29 1.80 -20.47
C LYS A 64 -40.42 0.54 -20.47
N GLN A 65 -41.04 -0.59 -20.81
CA GLN A 65 -40.39 -1.90 -20.92
C GLN A 65 -39.44 -1.94 -22.13
N THR A 66 -38.21 -2.38 -21.89
CA THR A 66 -37.34 -3.05 -22.87
C THR A 66 -36.74 -4.28 -22.18
N PRO A 67 -36.67 -5.46 -22.83
CA PRO A 67 -36.29 -6.69 -22.17
C PRO A 67 -34.76 -6.75 -22.05
N SER A 68 -34.22 -6.35 -20.89
CA SER A 68 -32.81 -6.56 -20.57
C SER A 68 -32.67 -7.79 -19.68
N SER A 69 -32.07 -8.82 -20.28
CA SER A 69 -31.25 -9.86 -19.67
C SER A 69 -31.27 -9.93 -18.14
N SER A 70 -32.24 -10.68 -17.60
CA SER A 70 -32.18 -11.20 -16.25
C SER A 70 -31.04 -12.23 -16.13
N SER A 71 -29.85 -11.78 -15.73
CA SER A 71 -28.82 -12.68 -15.18
C SER A 71 -28.11 -12.12 -13.94
N ALA A 72 -28.68 -11.08 -13.31
CA ALA A 72 -28.22 -10.57 -12.02
C ALA A 72 -28.97 -11.19 -10.81
N ALA A 73 -29.75 -12.26 -11.03
CA ALA A 73 -30.54 -12.92 -10.00
C ALA A 73 -29.96 -14.31 -9.71
N GLN A 74 -28.91 -14.36 -8.89
CA GLN A 74 -28.55 -15.45 -7.97
C GLN A 74 -27.13 -15.21 -7.40
N ALA A 75 -26.87 -14.02 -6.85
CA ALA A 75 -25.92 -13.95 -5.75
C ALA A 75 -26.70 -14.45 -4.53
N ALA A 76 -26.59 -15.74 -4.22
CA ALA A 76 -27.10 -16.29 -2.96
C ALA A 76 -26.68 -15.33 -1.84
N ALA A 77 -27.63 -14.85 -1.03
CA ALA A 77 -27.39 -13.94 0.08
C ALA A 77 -26.45 -14.62 1.08
N GLN A 78 -25.15 -14.48 0.87
CA GLN A 78 -24.14 -15.00 1.77
C GLN A 78 -24.20 -14.18 3.04
N GLU A 79 -24.18 -14.86 4.19
CA GLU A 79 -24.12 -14.19 5.49
C GLU A 79 -22.94 -13.21 5.51
N PRO A 80 -23.09 -12.06 6.19
CA PRO A 80 -22.02 -11.08 6.26
C PRO A 80 -20.78 -11.72 6.90
N PRO A 81 -19.58 -11.53 6.32
CA PRO A 81 -18.37 -12.15 6.83
C PRO A 81 -18.06 -11.62 8.23
N LYS A 82 -17.79 -12.53 9.17
CA LYS A 82 -17.48 -12.22 10.56
C LYS A 82 -15.97 -12.07 10.77
N THR A 83 -15.20 -12.89 10.06
CA THR A 83 -13.73 -12.93 10.16
C THR A 83 -13.05 -12.36 8.92
N VAL A 84 -11.78 -12.00 9.05
CA VAL A 84 -10.96 -11.52 7.93
C VAL A 84 -10.81 -12.59 6.85
N ASN A 85 -10.61 -13.86 7.24
CA ASN A 85 -10.51 -14.99 6.33
C ASN A 85 -11.80 -15.18 5.52
N GLU A 86 -12.97 -15.12 6.16
CA GLU A 86 -14.26 -15.15 5.47
C GLU A 86 -14.41 -13.99 4.48
N ARG A 87 -14.04 -12.77 4.89
CA ARG A 87 -14.08 -11.60 4.01
C ARG A 87 -13.15 -11.76 2.80
N SER A 88 -11.95 -12.30 3.01
CA SER A 88 -10.99 -12.60 1.93
C SER A 88 -11.52 -13.67 0.98
N LEU A 89 -12.11 -14.73 1.52
CA LEU A 89 -12.73 -15.81 0.76
C LEU A 89 -13.94 -15.32 -0.05
N HIS A 90 -14.76 -14.45 0.54
CA HIS A 90 -15.85 -13.80 -0.18
C HIS A 90 -15.34 -12.97 -1.37
N ARG A 91 -14.33 -12.12 -1.15
CA ARG A 91 -13.69 -11.32 -2.23
C ARG A 91 -13.05 -12.21 -3.29
N PHE A 92 -12.48 -13.34 -2.89
CA PHE A 92 -11.91 -14.31 -3.81
C PHE A 92 -12.97 -14.85 -4.75
N TYR A 93 -14.10 -15.35 -4.24
CA TYR A 93 -15.15 -15.88 -5.11
C TYR A 93 -15.87 -14.83 -5.93
N GLN A 94 -15.97 -13.58 -5.44
CA GLN A 94 -16.47 -12.46 -6.24
C GLN A 94 -15.62 -12.22 -7.49
N THR A 95 -14.31 -12.38 -7.40
CA THR A 95 -13.38 -12.22 -8.54
C THR A 95 -13.13 -13.52 -9.30
N ASN A 96 -13.52 -14.66 -8.73
CA ASN A 96 -13.28 -16.00 -9.27
C ASN A 96 -14.58 -16.85 -9.32
N PRO A 97 -15.60 -16.46 -10.10
CA PRO A 97 -16.88 -17.18 -10.13
C PRO A 97 -16.74 -18.62 -10.64
N HIS A 98 -15.84 -18.88 -11.61
CA HIS A 98 -15.58 -20.22 -12.11
C HIS A 98 -14.86 -21.12 -11.10
N GLU A 99 -14.06 -20.54 -10.20
CA GLU A 99 -13.41 -21.29 -9.12
C GLU A 99 -14.44 -21.76 -8.09
N ARG A 100 -15.37 -20.88 -7.73
CA ARG A 100 -16.48 -21.21 -6.84
C ARG A 100 -17.29 -22.40 -7.38
N LYS A 101 -17.66 -22.36 -8.66
CA LYS A 101 -18.38 -23.46 -9.32
C LYS A 101 -17.59 -24.78 -9.29
N ARG A 102 -16.28 -24.71 -9.50
CA ARG A 102 -15.39 -25.89 -9.43
C ARG A 102 -15.42 -26.52 -8.04
N GLU A 103 -15.31 -25.71 -6.99
CA GLU A 103 -15.31 -26.19 -5.61
C GLU A 103 -16.68 -26.73 -5.18
N GLU A 104 -17.77 -26.03 -5.53
CA GLU A 104 -19.15 -26.47 -5.27
C GLU A 104 -19.48 -27.79 -5.99
N ALA A 105 -18.94 -28.00 -7.19
CA ALA A 105 -19.10 -29.26 -7.92
C ALA A 105 -18.27 -30.42 -7.34
N GLY A 106 -17.35 -30.17 -6.39
CA GLY A 106 -16.47 -31.20 -5.84
C GLY A 106 -15.19 -31.44 -6.65
N GLY A 107 -14.79 -30.49 -7.50
CA GLY A 107 -13.50 -30.50 -8.19
C GLY A 107 -13.59 -30.31 -9.70
N LEU A 108 -12.46 -30.46 -10.40
CA LEU A 108 -12.40 -30.24 -11.85
C LEU A 108 -13.13 -31.34 -12.64
N HIS A 109 -13.19 -32.57 -12.12
CA HIS A 109 -13.71 -33.73 -12.86
C HIS A 109 -15.23 -33.80 -12.92
N SER A 110 -15.92 -33.18 -11.97
CA SER A 110 -17.38 -33.14 -11.87
C SER A 110 -18.00 -31.99 -12.69
N LEU A 111 -17.19 -31.06 -13.17
CA LEU A 111 -17.64 -29.99 -14.05
C LEU A 111 -17.94 -30.50 -15.47
N THR A 112 -18.92 -29.88 -16.11
CA THR A 112 -19.21 -30.14 -17.53
C THR A 112 -18.02 -29.74 -18.42
N PRO A 113 -17.89 -30.30 -19.64
CA PRO A 113 -16.81 -29.92 -20.55
C PRO A 113 -16.75 -28.41 -20.82
N ALA A 114 -17.91 -27.74 -20.92
CA ALA A 114 -18.00 -26.31 -21.11
C ALA A 114 -17.52 -25.52 -19.88
N GLU A 115 -17.90 -25.93 -18.67
CA GLU A 115 -17.46 -25.27 -17.44
C GLU A 115 -15.97 -25.47 -17.16
N ARG A 116 -15.44 -26.65 -17.49
CA ARG A 116 -13.99 -26.89 -17.43
C ARG A 116 -13.26 -25.96 -18.39
N GLN A 117 -13.74 -25.82 -19.62
CA GLN A 117 -13.16 -24.91 -20.59
C GLN A 117 -13.22 -23.45 -20.09
N ALA A 118 -14.34 -23.02 -19.53
CA ALA A 118 -14.49 -21.67 -18.98
C ALA A 118 -13.54 -21.42 -17.79
N TRP A 119 -13.39 -22.41 -16.91
CA TRP A 119 -12.44 -22.35 -15.81
C TRP A 119 -10.98 -22.23 -16.31
N VAL A 120 -10.59 -23.07 -17.28
CA VAL A 120 -9.28 -23.02 -17.92
C VAL A 120 -9.05 -21.66 -18.57
N ASN A 121 -10.00 -21.20 -19.39
CA ASN A 121 -9.93 -19.92 -20.07
C ASN A 121 -9.72 -18.79 -19.06
N ALA A 122 -10.57 -18.72 -18.04
CA ALA A 122 -10.47 -17.75 -16.97
C ALA A 122 -9.10 -17.79 -16.28
N SER A 123 -8.51 -18.98 -16.07
CA SER A 123 -7.21 -19.13 -15.38
C SER A 123 -6.02 -18.66 -16.23
N LEU A 124 -6.16 -18.74 -17.55
CA LEU A 124 -5.10 -18.44 -18.51
C LEU A 124 -5.15 -16.99 -19.01
N VAL A 125 -6.29 -16.28 -18.91
CA VAL A 125 -6.45 -14.91 -19.46
C VAL A 125 -5.28 -14.00 -19.11
N ARG A 126 -4.90 -13.94 -17.82
CA ARG A 126 -3.81 -13.05 -17.36
C ARG A 126 -2.46 -13.42 -17.99
N ARG A 127 -2.14 -14.72 -18.07
CA ARG A 127 -0.86 -15.22 -18.57
C ARG A 127 -0.75 -15.13 -20.09
N VAL A 128 -1.86 -15.31 -20.79
CA VAL A 128 -1.91 -15.14 -22.26
C VAL A 128 -1.87 -13.64 -22.60
N ALA A 129 -2.60 -12.79 -21.86
CA ALA A 129 -2.54 -11.34 -22.03
C ALA A 129 -1.14 -10.77 -21.74
N SER A 130 -0.44 -11.28 -20.73
CA SER A 130 0.93 -10.88 -20.40
C SER A 130 2.00 -11.53 -21.29
N LYS A 131 1.61 -12.39 -22.25
CA LYS A 131 2.49 -13.19 -23.11
C LYS A 131 3.48 -14.09 -22.35
N GLU A 132 3.16 -14.46 -21.11
CA GLU A 132 3.87 -15.51 -20.38
C GLU A 132 3.61 -16.89 -21.00
N ILE A 133 2.41 -17.09 -21.56
CA ILE A 133 2.04 -18.28 -22.31
C ILE A 133 1.73 -17.87 -23.75
N CYS A 134 2.62 -18.26 -24.67
CA CYS A 134 2.43 -18.04 -26.09
C CYS A 134 1.60 -19.19 -26.68
N LEU A 135 0.38 -18.88 -27.12
CA LEU A 135 -0.45 -19.80 -27.89
C LEU A 135 -0.15 -19.64 -29.39
N ASN A 136 -0.43 -20.67 -30.19
CA ASN A 136 -0.39 -20.55 -31.65
C ASN A 136 -1.48 -19.56 -32.11
N ASN A 137 -1.24 -18.75 -33.16
CA ASN A 137 -2.17 -17.79 -33.75
C ASN A 137 -3.61 -18.31 -33.94
N LYS A 138 -3.78 -19.58 -34.32
CA LYS A 138 -5.12 -20.19 -34.43
C LYS A 138 -5.77 -20.40 -33.06
N ALA A 139 -5.02 -20.94 -32.11
CA ALA A 139 -5.48 -21.20 -30.75
C ALA A 139 -5.74 -19.90 -29.99
N GLU A 140 -4.89 -18.89 -30.15
CA GLU A 140 -5.05 -17.57 -29.54
C GLU A 140 -6.35 -16.89 -30.01
N ARG A 141 -6.66 -16.93 -31.30
CA ARG A 141 -7.92 -16.37 -31.82
C ARG A 141 -9.15 -17.08 -31.28
N GLU A 142 -9.15 -18.41 -31.22
CA GLU A 142 -10.27 -19.16 -30.63
C GLU A 142 -10.37 -18.93 -29.12
N PHE A 143 -9.23 -18.83 -28.43
CA PHE A 143 -9.16 -18.48 -27.01
C PHE A 143 -9.81 -17.12 -26.75
N TRP A 144 -9.39 -16.07 -27.45
CA TRP A 144 -9.97 -14.73 -27.28
C TRP A 144 -11.46 -14.67 -27.66
N LYS A 145 -11.90 -15.47 -28.64
CA LYS A 145 -13.32 -15.61 -28.97
C LYS A 145 -14.12 -16.22 -27.82
N GLN A 146 -13.59 -17.25 -27.16
CA GLN A 146 -14.23 -17.87 -26.00
C GLN A 146 -14.21 -16.95 -24.78
N VAL A 147 -13.08 -16.31 -24.50
CA VAL A 147 -12.93 -15.34 -23.40
C VAL A 147 -13.88 -14.16 -23.58
N ASN A 148 -14.04 -13.63 -24.79
CA ASN A 148 -14.99 -12.54 -25.06
C ASN A 148 -16.45 -12.98 -24.90
N ARG A 149 -16.76 -14.25 -25.16
CA ARG A 149 -18.10 -14.82 -24.96
C ARG A 149 -18.42 -15.02 -23.47
N GLU A 150 -17.45 -15.48 -22.69
CA GLU A 150 -17.60 -15.79 -21.26
C GLU A 150 -17.41 -14.54 -20.39
N SER A 151 -16.69 -13.53 -20.89
CA SER A 151 -16.37 -12.27 -20.20
C SER A 151 -15.89 -12.48 -18.76
N PRO A 152 -14.86 -13.31 -18.52
CA PRO A 152 -14.38 -13.56 -17.16
C PRO A 152 -13.80 -12.27 -16.54
N PRO A 153 -13.88 -12.10 -15.22
CA PRO A 153 -13.26 -10.96 -14.54
C PRO A 153 -11.78 -10.84 -14.90
N ILE A 154 -11.37 -9.66 -15.41
CA ILE A 154 -9.99 -9.41 -15.88
C ILE A 154 -9.00 -9.44 -14.71
N ARG A 155 -9.43 -8.95 -13.54
CA ARG A 155 -8.63 -8.93 -12.31
C ARG A 155 -9.14 -10.00 -11.37
N ARG A 156 -8.40 -11.10 -11.30
CA ARG A 156 -8.66 -12.23 -10.42
C ARG A 156 -7.71 -12.17 -9.23
N LEU A 157 -8.21 -12.46 -8.05
CA LEU A 157 -7.35 -12.73 -6.90
C LEU A 157 -6.83 -14.16 -7.01
N ASP A 158 -5.51 -14.30 -6.95
CA ASP A 158 -4.87 -15.62 -6.90
C ASP A 158 -4.93 -16.14 -5.46
N ARG A 159 -5.12 -17.46 -5.30
CA ARG A 159 -4.93 -18.11 -4.00
C ARG A 159 -3.44 -18.10 -3.68
N GLN A 160 -3.06 -17.58 -2.53
CA GLN A 160 -1.66 -17.67 -2.12
C GLN A 160 -1.29 -19.15 -1.96
N LYS A 161 -0.21 -19.55 -2.63
CA LYS A 161 0.46 -20.81 -2.33
C LYS A 161 1.18 -20.60 -1.01
N THR A 162 0.53 -20.97 0.09
CA THR A 162 1.19 -20.99 1.39
C THR A 162 2.38 -21.94 1.34
N GLN A 163 3.34 -21.76 2.24
CA GLN A 163 4.57 -22.58 2.29
C GLN A 163 4.34 -24.10 2.46
N ALA A 164 3.10 -24.55 2.60
CA ALA A 164 2.70 -25.95 2.51
C ALA A 164 3.13 -26.61 1.18
N ASP A 165 3.17 -25.86 0.07
CA ASP A 165 3.72 -26.36 -1.21
C ASP A 165 5.24 -26.60 -1.18
N LYS A 166 5.95 -26.17 -0.12
CA LYS A 166 7.40 -26.36 0.11
C LYS A 166 7.72 -27.29 1.30
N GLY A 167 6.83 -28.22 1.63
CA GLY A 167 7.15 -29.33 2.56
C GLY A 167 7.01 -29.03 4.06
N GLY A 168 6.44 -27.89 4.43
CA GLY A 168 6.09 -27.60 5.83
C GLY A 168 4.67 -28.09 6.16
N ALA A 169 4.50 -28.71 7.34
CA ALA A 169 3.24 -29.25 7.83
C ALA A 169 2.07 -28.27 7.61
N ALA A 170 1.14 -28.66 6.74
CA ALA A 170 -0.04 -27.89 6.40
C ALA A 170 -0.90 -27.69 7.66
N SER A 171 -1.14 -26.43 8.06
CA SER A 171 -2.34 -26.16 8.84
C SER A 171 -3.53 -26.34 7.89
N ALA A 172 -4.48 -27.20 8.27
CA ALA A 172 -5.66 -27.54 7.48
C ALA A 172 -6.65 -26.37 7.26
N ALA A 173 -6.29 -25.16 7.71
CA ALA A 173 -7.07 -23.93 7.63
C ALA A 173 -6.46 -22.94 6.61
N ALA A 174 -5.87 -23.43 5.51
CA ALA A 174 -5.26 -22.58 4.49
C ALA A 174 -6.31 -21.69 3.80
N GLY A 175 -6.52 -20.51 4.37
CA GLY A 175 -7.32 -19.43 3.81
C GLY A 175 -6.80 -19.00 2.44
N VAL A 176 -7.55 -18.15 1.74
CA VAL A 176 -7.13 -17.63 0.43
C VAL A 176 -5.82 -16.83 0.52
N TYR A 177 -5.59 -16.22 1.67
CA TYR A 177 -4.47 -15.34 1.96
C TYR A 177 -3.91 -15.70 3.34
N ASP A 178 -2.58 -15.67 3.46
CA ASP A 178 -1.87 -15.79 4.72
C ASP A 178 -1.69 -14.41 5.33
N TRP A 179 -2.50 -14.11 6.35
CA TRP A 179 -2.45 -12.85 7.07
C TRP A 179 -1.32 -12.80 8.12
N GLY A 180 -0.61 -13.92 8.30
CA GLY A 180 0.40 -14.07 9.32
C GLY A 180 -0.17 -14.27 10.71
N ARG A 181 0.73 -14.46 11.67
CA ARG A 181 0.39 -14.67 13.08
C ARG A 181 0.65 -13.42 13.89
N ASP A 182 -0.16 -13.22 14.91
CA ASP A 182 0.06 -12.18 15.91
C ASP A 182 1.16 -12.58 16.91
N LYS A 183 1.47 -11.66 17.83
CA LYS A 183 2.45 -11.87 18.91
C LYS A 183 2.08 -12.99 19.88
N ASN A 184 0.82 -13.43 19.89
CA ASN A 184 0.30 -14.52 20.70
C ASN A 184 0.26 -15.84 19.89
N GLY A 185 0.73 -15.84 18.64
CA GLY A 185 0.72 -16.99 17.74
C GLY A 185 -0.63 -17.28 17.07
N ARG A 186 -1.65 -16.45 17.27
CA ARG A 186 -2.98 -16.59 16.66
C ARG A 186 -2.97 -16.05 15.22
N ASP A 187 -3.67 -16.72 14.32
CA ASP A 187 -3.84 -16.26 12.94
C ASP A 187 -4.61 -14.93 12.90
N VAL A 188 -4.04 -13.92 12.26
CA VAL A 188 -4.68 -12.61 12.05
C VAL A 188 -5.91 -12.76 11.15
N GLY A 189 -5.95 -13.80 10.30
CA GLY A 189 -7.10 -14.12 9.47
C GLY A 189 -8.37 -14.48 10.27
N GLU A 190 -8.22 -14.98 11.50
CA GLU A 190 -9.34 -15.33 12.39
C GLU A 190 -9.87 -14.14 13.20
N TYR A 191 -9.28 -12.96 13.03
CA TYR A 191 -9.74 -11.78 13.76
C TYR A 191 -11.14 -11.36 13.31
N PRO A 192 -11.99 -10.88 14.23
CA PRO A 192 -13.19 -10.15 13.85
C PRO A 192 -12.80 -8.86 13.13
N LEU A 193 -13.67 -8.39 12.23
CA LEU A 193 -13.37 -7.26 11.35
C LEU A 193 -12.98 -5.98 12.10
N GLU A 194 -13.61 -5.72 13.25
CA GLU A 194 -13.32 -4.55 14.08
C GLU A 194 -11.92 -4.61 14.72
N GLN A 195 -11.54 -5.77 15.26
CA GLN A 195 -10.21 -5.98 15.83
C GLN A 195 -9.12 -5.84 14.75
N PHE A 196 -9.39 -6.35 13.55
CA PHE A 196 -8.50 -6.17 12.41
C PHE A 196 -8.39 -4.70 12.00
N ALA A 197 -9.49 -3.95 11.99
CA ALA A 197 -9.48 -2.51 11.69
C ALA A 197 -8.63 -1.72 12.72
N ALA A 198 -8.76 -2.03 14.01
CA ALA A 198 -7.93 -1.43 15.05
C ALA A 198 -6.44 -1.75 14.86
N ARG A 199 -6.11 -2.99 14.51
CA ARG A 199 -4.72 -3.40 14.18
C ARG A 199 -4.19 -2.65 12.96
N ALA A 200 -5.00 -2.53 11.90
CA ALA A 200 -4.63 -1.82 10.68
C ALA A 200 -4.41 -0.31 10.93
N ALA A 201 -5.22 0.31 11.80
CA ALA A 201 -5.04 1.69 12.21
C ALA A 201 -3.70 1.92 12.92
N LYS A 202 -3.32 1.01 13.84
CA LYS A 202 -2.00 1.05 14.50
C LYS A 202 -0.85 0.85 13.53
N GLN A 203 -0.99 -0.05 12.55
CA GLN A 203 0.00 -0.22 11.49
C GLN A 203 0.14 1.05 10.65
N ALA A 204 -0.98 1.69 10.28
CA ALA A 204 -0.95 2.96 9.55
C ALA A 204 -0.27 4.07 10.36
N GLN A 205 -0.57 4.17 11.66
CA GLN A 205 0.08 5.11 12.56
C GLN A 205 1.59 4.87 12.63
N LEU A 206 2.02 3.61 12.78
CA LEU A 206 3.43 3.25 12.77
C LEU A 206 4.11 3.66 11.46
N THR A 207 3.49 3.39 10.31
CA THR A 207 4.05 3.78 9.01
C THR A 207 4.16 5.30 8.85
N ALA A 208 3.21 6.06 9.40
CA ALA A 208 3.28 7.52 9.38
C ALA A 208 4.45 8.04 10.23
N LEU A 209 4.64 7.50 11.43
CA LEU A 209 5.78 7.84 12.29
C LEU A 209 7.12 7.44 11.63
N ASP A 210 7.20 6.27 11.00
CA ASP A 210 8.39 5.81 10.27
C ASP A 210 8.76 6.76 9.11
N ILE A 211 7.77 7.29 8.38
CA ILE A 211 8.01 8.27 7.30
C ILE A 211 8.57 9.58 7.89
N LEU A 212 8.00 10.06 8.99
CA LEU A 212 8.48 11.27 9.67
C LEU A 212 9.89 11.10 10.24
N HIS A 213 10.17 9.93 10.81
CA HIS A 213 11.50 9.54 11.28
C HIS A 213 12.54 9.57 10.14
N ARG A 214 12.23 8.94 8.99
CA ARG A 214 13.11 8.98 7.81
C ARG A 214 13.34 10.40 7.31
N ARG A 215 12.30 11.23 7.31
CA ARG A 215 12.42 12.65 6.95
C ARG A 215 13.34 13.40 7.91
N PHE A 216 13.24 13.16 9.22
CA PHE A 216 14.14 13.74 10.21
C PHE A 216 15.59 13.31 9.97
N LEU A 217 15.85 12.02 9.72
CA LEU A 217 17.20 11.53 9.41
C LEU A 217 17.79 12.19 8.16
N GLN A 218 16.97 12.35 7.12
CA GLN A 218 17.37 13.03 5.89
C GLN A 218 17.70 14.51 6.15
N ARG A 219 16.85 15.23 6.90
CA ARG A 219 17.12 16.63 7.30
C ARG A 219 18.43 16.72 8.09
N ARG A 220 18.66 15.77 9.00
CA ARG A 220 19.88 15.72 9.80
C ARG A 220 21.14 15.51 8.98
N GLU A 221 21.07 14.59 8.02
CA GLU A 221 22.17 14.32 7.10
C GLU A 221 22.49 15.55 6.25
N LEU A 222 21.48 16.19 5.68
CA LEU A 222 21.64 17.42 4.88
C LEU A 222 22.23 18.58 5.70
N ALA A 223 21.76 18.77 6.93
CA ALA A 223 22.31 19.75 7.87
C ALA A 223 23.79 19.48 8.15
N SER A 224 24.15 18.22 8.42
CA SER A 224 25.55 17.83 8.68
C SER A 224 26.46 17.99 7.46
N ALA A 225 25.92 17.81 6.26
CA ALA A 225 26.62 18.01 5.00
C ALA A 225 26.65 19.48 4.54
N GLY A 226 25.99 20.39 5.27
CA GLY A 226 25.91 21.82 4.92
C GLY A 226 25.14 22.09 3.62
N VAL A 227 24.25 21.19 3.21
CA VAL A 227 23.45 21.35 1.99
C VAL A 227 22.40 22.42 2.22
N THR A 228 22.36 23.43 1.36
CA THR A 228 21.37 24.50 1.43
C THR A 228 20.05 24.05 0.81
N ASP A 229 18.95 24.44 1.45
CA ASP A 229 17.63 24.15 0.92
C ASP A 229 17.37 24.99 -0.34
N ALA A 230 16.93 24.36 -1.42
CA ALA A 230 16.76 25.02 -2.72
C ALA A 230 15.68 26.11 -2.69
N ALA A 231 14.70 25.99 -1.78
CA ALA A 231 13.63 26.96 -1.61
C ALA A 231 14.06 28.18 -0.78
N THR A 232 14.89 27.97 0.25
CA THR A 232 15.18 28.98 1.28
C THR A 232 16.59 29.56 1.15
N GLY A 233 17.49 28.88 0.43
CA GLY A 233 18.89 29.26 0.26
C GLY A 233 19.72 29.21 1.55
N LYS A 234 19.18 28.65 2.63
CA LYS A 234 19.82 28.51 3.94
C LYS A 234 20.11 27.05 4.23
N VAL A 235 21.18 26.79 4.98
CA VAL A 235 21.42 25.46 5.56
C VAL A 235 20.34 25.23 6.59
N GLU A 236 19.68 24.09 6.51
CA GLU A 236 18.68 23.70 7.49
C GLU A 236 19.40 23.33 8.80
N GLU A 237 19.04 23.97 9.91
CA GLU A 237 19.57 23.67 11.23
C GLU A 237 18.56 22.81 11.99
N ILE A 238 19.03 21.75 12.64
CA ILE A 238 18.20 20.90 13.49
C ILE A 238 18.11 21.58 14.85
N SER A 239 16.90 21.94 15.27
CA SER A 239 16.71 22.57 16.57
C SER A 239 16.67 21.53 17.70
N GLN A 240 16.76 21.98 18.96
CA GLN A 240 16.61 21.09 20.11
C GLN A 240 15.19 20.53 20.20
N GLU A 241 14.19 21.30 19.76
CA GLU A 241 12.81 20.87 19.65
C GLU A 241 12.66 19.73 18.62
N ASP A 242 13.31 19.83 17.45
CA ASP A 242 13.34 18.76 16.44
C ASP A 242 13.88 17.43 17.03
N ILE A 243 14.89 17.51 17.90
CA ILE A 243 15.47 16.35 18.60
C ILE A 243 14.49 15.76 19.61
N GLN A 244 13.85 16.60 20.43
CA GLN A 244 12.87 16.14 21.42
C GLN A 244 11.64 15.49 20.76
N GLU A 245 11.14 16.08 19.67
CA GLU A 245 10.06 15.50 18.87
C GLU A 245 10.46 14.15 18.27
N GLU A 246 11.69 14.02 17.79
CA GLU A 246 12.23 12.76 17.28
C GLU A 246 12.34 11.70 18.37
N THR A 247 12.85 12.04 19.55
CA THR A 247 12.92 11.10 20.69
C THR A 247 11.51 10.62 21.07
N GLN A 248 10.55 11.54 21.16
CA GLN A 248 9.15 11.19 21.44
C GLN A 248 8.55 10.29 20.35
N ARG A 249 8.80 10.62 19.07
CA ARG A 249 8.35 9.81 17.92
C ARG A 249 8.88 8.39 17.98
N ARG A 250 10.16 8.21 18.31
CA ARG A 250 10.75 6.86 18.46
C ARG A 250 10.11 6.11 19.62
N ARG A 251 9.81 6.77 20.75
CA ARG A 251 9.11 6.15 21.89
C ARG A 251 7.70 5.68 21.51
N GLU A 252 6.98 6.48 20.74
CA GLU A 252 5.68 6.09 20.21
C GLU A 252 5.78 4.93 19.22
N MET A 253 6.78 4.94 18.34
CA MET A 253 7.06 3.83 17.43
C MET A 253 7.36 2.54 18.19
N SER A 254 8.19 2.59 19.22
CA SER A 254 8.54 1.40 20.02
C SER A 254 7.33 0.87 20.79
N ALA A 255 6.51 1.75 21.37
CA ALA A 255 5.26 1.38 22.01
C ALA A 255 4.30 0.67 21.05
N ILE A 256 4.06 1.24 19.86
CA ILE A 256 3.17 0.65 18.85
C ILE A 256 3.72 -0.68 18.32
N ARG A 257 5.04 -0.79 18.09
CA ARG A 257 5.68 -2.04 17.67
C ARG A 257 5.50 -3.13 18.73
N LYS A 258 5.72 -2.81 20.01
CA LYS A 258 5.49 -3.72 21.14
C LYS A 258 4.04 -4.18 21.21
N GLU A 259 3.10 -3.28 20.98
CA GLU A 259 1.68 -3.63 20.95
C GLU A 259 1.31 -4.56 19.79
N LEU A 260 1.84 -4.32 18.58
CA LEU A 260 1.49 -5.06 17.36
C LEU A 260 2.18 -6.41 17.23
N TYR A 261 3.46 -6.47 17.60
CA TYR A 261 4.36 -7.58 17.28
C TYR A 261 4.96 -8.26 18.51
N GLY A 262 4.77 -7.71 19.72
CA GLY A 262 5.37 -8.26 20.94
C GLY A 262 6.77 -7.72 21.19
N ASP A 263 7.54 -8.40 22.04
CA ASP A 263 8.83 -7.90 22.51
C ASP A 263 9.95 -7.99 21.45
N LYS A 264 10.78 -6.93 21.47
CA LYS A 264 12.08 -6.65 20.84
C LYS A 264 12.47 -7.46 19.59
N MET A 265 12.38 -6.80 18.43
CA MET A 265 12.81 -7.30 17.12
C MET A 265 13.92 -6.43 16.49
N GLY A 266 14.77 -5.80 17.30
CA GLY A 266 15.87 -5.00 16.74
C GLY A 266 16.92 -4.52 17.75
N PRO A 267 18.04 -3.99 17.23
CA PRO A 267 19.17 -3.55 18.04
C PRO A 267 18.81 -2.54 19.11
N TYR A 268 19.50 -2.58 20.26
CA TYR A 268 19.32 -1.59 21.33
C TYR A 268 19.66 -0.16 20.88
N ALA A 269 20.53 -0.01 19.89
CA ALA A 269 20.83 1.28 19.24
C ALA A 269 19.60 1.92 18.56
N THR A 270 18.55 1.15 18.29
CA THR A 270 17.29 1.63 17.70
C THR A 270 16.23 1.89 18.79
N ASP A 271 16.54 1.57 20.05
CA ASP A 271 15.64 1.74 21.18
C ASP A 271 15.80 3.16 21.77
N PRO A 272 14.76 4.00 21.76
CA PRO A 272 14.79 5.33 22.37
C PRO A 272 15.00 5.33 23.89
N GLU A 273 14.84 4.20 24.59
CA GLU A 273 15.24 4.07 26.00
C GLU A 273 16.77 4.03 26.17
N TRP A 274 17.50 3.63 25.12
CA TRP A 274 18.95 3.46 25.11
C TRP A 274 19.69 4.52 24.27
N ASP A 275 18.98 5.54 23.76
CA ASP A 275 19.54 6.62 22.92
C ASP A 275 20.61 7.46 23.65
N ASP A 276 20.48 7.59 24.98
CA ASP A 276 21.43 8.33 25.83
C ASP A 276 22.65 7.48 26.26
N VAL A 277 22.64 6.18 25.96
CA VAL A 277 23.70 5.24 26.38
C VAL A 277 24.62 4.98 25.19
N VAL A 278 25.86 5.47 25.28
CA VAL A 278 26.89 5.15 24.30
C VAL A 278 27.34 3.70 24.49
N PRO A 279 27.24 2.82 23.47
CA PRO A 279 27.73 1.44 23.58
C PRO A 279 29.23 1.43 23.91
N ILE A 280 29.60 0.73 24.97
CA ILE A 280 31.00 0.54 25.35
C ILE A 280 31.49 -0.74 24.66
N PRO A 281 32.44 -0.67 23.70
CA PRO A 281 32.97 -1.86 23.07
C PRO A 281 33.69 -2.73 24.10
N ALA A 282 33.50 -4.04 24.03
CA ALA A 282 34.25 -4.97 24.87
C ALA A 282 35.73 -4.94 24.47
N GLU A 283 36.59 -4.40 25.34
CA GLU A 283 38.04 -4.45 25.17
C GLU A 283 38.54 -5.86 25.49
N GLU A 284 38.77 -6.68 24.46
CA GLU A 284 39.48 -7.94 24.62
C GLU A 284 40.98 -7.66 24.84
N PRO A 285 41.62 -8.19 25.89
CA PRO A 285 43.03 -7.95 26.17
C PRO A 285 43.91 -8.49 25.03
N GLU A 286 44.96 -7.75 24.70
CA GLU A 286 45.91 -8.08 23.62
C GLU A 286 46.56 -9.45 23.90
N GLY A 287 46.19 -10.48 23.12
CA GLY A 287 46.62 -11.87 23.34
C GLY A 287 45.54 -12.83 23.88
N ALA A 288 44.26 -12.47 23.80
CA ALA A 288 43.15 -13.37 24.16
C ALA A 288 43.28 -14.74 23.46
N LEU A 289 43.45 -15.81 24.26
CA LEU A 289 43.68 -17.18 23.79
C LEU A 289 42.48 -17.79 23.03
N ALA A 290 41.29 -17.15 23.10
CA ALA A 290 40.11 -17.51 22.34
C ALA A 290 39.19 -16.30 22.17
N THR A 291 39.18 -15.70 20.98
CA THR A 291 38.15 -14.74 20.58
C THR A 291 36.84 -15.49 20.36
N ILE A 292 35.83 -15.21 21.18
CA ILE A 292 34.49 -15.79 21.00
C ILE A 292 33.76 -14.88 20.02
N ALA A 293 33.42 -15.40 18.85
CA ALA A 293 32.51 -14.71 17.93
C ALA A 293 31.09 -14.74 18.53
N TYR A 294 30.75 -13.70 19.30
CA TYR A 294 29.42 -13.55 19.84
C TYR A 294 28.41 -13.29 18.70
N PRO A 295 27.24 -13.96 18.71
CA PRO A 295 26.12 -13.53 17.89
C PRO A 295 25.78 -12.06 18.16
N GLU A 296 25.35 -11.31 17.13
CA GLU A 296 25.04 -9.87 17.24
C GLU A 296 24.10 -9.57 18.41
N ASP A 297 23.04 -10.37 18.57
CA ASP A 297 22.06 -10.22 19.67
C ASP A 297 22.66 -10.37 21.08
N TYR A 298 23.77 -11.11 21.24
CA TYR A 298 24.46 -11.32 22.52
C TYR A 298 25.53 -10.26 22.78
N ALA A 299 26.14 -9.72 21.72
CA ALA A 299 27.12 -8.65 21.82
C ALA A 299 26.52 -7.33 22.32
N GLU A 300 25.22 -7.09 22.06
CA GLU A 300 24.52 -5.89 22.49
C GLU A 300 23.96 -5.94 23.93
N GLY A 301 23.93 -7.12 24.57
CA GLY A 301 23.30 -7.33 25.88
C GLY A 301 24.25 -7.30 27.08
N LYS A 302 25.51 -6.87 26.91
CA LYS A 302 26.57 -6.95 27.93
C LYS A 302 27.12 -5.61 28.33
#